data_AF-A0A9E5UXU4-F1
#
_entry.id   AF-A0A9E5UXU4-F1
#
_cell.length_a   1.000
_cell.length_b   1.000
_cell.length_c   1.000
_cell.angle_alpha   90.00
_cell.angle_beta   90.00
_cell.angle_gamma   90.00
#
_symmetry.space_group_name_H-M   'P 1'
#
loop_
_entity.id
_entity.type
_entity.pdbx_description
1 polymer ?
#
loop_
_entity_poly.entity_id
_entity_poly.type
_entity_poly.pdbx_seq_one_letter_code
_entity_poly.pdbx_strand_id
1 'polypeptide(L)'
;MVKLVGQLLLWLRGGSLKLLVIAGLILLAWGVFAPVGTLVWWVQQGAKFAGLRKEALALPQGDRSAANPPEASVNCYIVFLTGVGDFSANQLTPGEERFLDRLVQSHPNCVAVRDVFPYSAANESLGGRRFLAPLWRFAQEAEGWLEGLDILIKIRNLWRFAISVDDRYGTVYSQGIASAIVERMSAESPIPASSEPITIILIGTSGGAQVALGASQYLDQWLSAEILMISIGGVFSGTDGFNSIDQMYHLYGRRDWIEDLGAILFASRWPSTVG
;
A
#
# COMPACT_ATOMS: atom_id res chain seq x y z
N MET A 1 33.18 -7.46 32.20
CA MET A 1 31.84 -8.03 32.03
C MET A 1 30.90 -7.77 33.21
N VAL A 2 31.24 -8.14 34.45
CA VAL A 2 30.34 -8.00 35.63
C VAL A 2 29.92 -6.53 35.92
N LYS A 3 30.80 -5.55 35.75
CA LYS A 3 30.46 -4.12 35.90
C LYS A 3 29.50 -3.59 34.84
N LEU A 4 29.61 -4.07 33.60
CA LEU A 4 28.75 -3.69 32.46
C LEU A 4 27.34 -4.26 32.63
N VAL A 5 27.24 -5.51 33.08
CA VAL A 5 25.97 -6.17 33.43
C VAL A 5 25.32 -5.49 34.64
N GLY A 6 26.09 -5.09 35.66
CA GLY A 6 25.59 -4.34 36.81
C GLY A 6 25.08 -2.94 36.46
N GLN A 7 25.76 -2.22 35.57
CA GLN A 7 25.29 -0.93 35.04
C GLN A 7 24.05 -1.08 34.16
N LEU A 8 23.98 -2.12 33.33
CA LEU A 8 22.78 -2.43 32.53
C LEU A 8 21.58 -2.77 33.42
N LEU A 9 21.79 -3.53 34.51
CA LEU A 9 20.74 -3.88 35.48
C LEU A 9 20.28 -2.70 36.33
N LEU A 10 21.17 -1.76 36.68
CA LEU A 10 20.81 -0.51 37.35
C LEU A 10 20.08 0.47 36.40
N TRP A 11 20.48 0.51 35.13
CA TRP A 11 19.80 1.25 34.06
C TRP A 11 18.41 0.66 33.76
N LEU A 12 18.26 -0.68 33.81
CA LEU A 12 16.98 -1.37 33.74
C LEU A 12 16.10 -1.20 34.99
N ARG A 13 16.66 -0.86 36.16
CA ARG A 13 15.88 -0.54 37.37
C ARG A 13 15.47 0.94 37.50
N GLY A 14 15.94 1.81 36.61
CA GLY A 14 15.76 3.26 36.66
C GLY A 14 14.55 3.80 35.89
N GLY A 15 14.45 5.14 35.84
CA GLY A 15 13.42 5.87 35.08
C GLY A 15 13.41 5.55 33.57
N SER A 16 14.52 5.09 33.01
CA SER A 16 14.67 4.62 31.62
C SER A 16 13.77 3.42 31.31
N LEU A 17 13.68 2.41 32.19
CA LEU A 17 12.76 1.28 31.97
C LEU A 17 11.31 1.75 32.01
N LYS A 18 10.97 2.66 32.94
CA LYS A 18 9.63 3.25 33.00
C LYS A 18 9.27 3.99 31.71
N LEU A 19 10.21 4.75 31.16
CA LEU A 19 10.01 5.44 29.88
C LEU A 19 9.85 4.46 28.70
N LEU A 20 10.63 3.38 28.64
CA LEU A 20 10.48 2.35 27.61
C LEU A 20 9.14 1.62 27.72
N VAL A 21 8.70 1.30 28.94
CA VAL A 21 7.37 0.70 29.17
C VAL A 21 6.26 1.65 28.74
N ILE A 22 6.34 2.93 29.12
CA ILE A 22 5.36 3.94 28.70
C ILE A 22 5.35 4.07 27.16
N ALA A 23 6.52 4.15 26.53
CA ALA A 23 6.62 4.20 25.07
C ALA A 23 6.00 2.97 24.41
N GLY A 24 6.26 1.77 24.94
CA GLY A 24 5.65 0.53 24.48
C GLY A 24 4.13 0.53 24.63
N LEU A 25 3.59 1.01 25.76
CA LEU A 25 2.14 1.14 25.96
C LEU A 25 1.51 2.13 24.98
N ILE A 26 2.18 3.25 24.69
CA ILE A 26 1.74 4.23 23.69
C ILE A 26 1.71 3.59 22.30
N LEU A 27 2.75 2.84 21.93
CA LEU A 27 2.80 2.13 20.65
C LEU A 27 1.68 1.10 20.53
N LEU A 28 1.42 0.31 21.59
CA LEU A 28 0.33 -0.66 21.62
C LEU A 28 -1.04 0.02 21.51
N ALA A 29 -1.26 1.09 22.28
CA ALA A 29 -2.49 1.87 22.18
C ALA A 29 -2.69 2.42 20.76
N TRP A 30 -1.62 2.94 20.14
CA TRP A 30 -1.69 3.41 18.76
C TRP A 30 -2.06 2.28 17.80
N GLY A 31 -1.46 1.10 17.93
CA GLY A 31 -1.82 -0.08 17.15
C GLY A 31 -3.29 -0.47 17.29
N VAL A 32 -3.83 -0.47 18.52
CA VAL A 32 -5.25 -0.75 18.79
C VAL A 32 -6.18 0.25 18.08
N PHE A 33 -5.80 1.53 18.02
CA PHE A 33 -6.61 2.56 17.37
C PHE A 33 -6.30 2.74 15.87
N ALA A 34 -5.24 2.13 15.33
CA ALA A 34 -4.85 2.29 13.93
C ALA A 34 -5.94 1.90 12.91
N PRO A 35 -6.74 0.82 13.12
CA PRO A 35 -7.80 0.42 12.20
C PRO A 35 -9.00 1.38 12.15
N VAL A 36 -9.20 2.24 13.16
CA VAL A 36 -10.39 3.11 13.26
C VAL A 36 -10.56 3.97 12.01
N GLY A 37 -9.47 4.51 11.47
CA GLY A 37 -9.52 5.31 10.25
C GLY A 37 -10.02 4.53 9.02
N THR A 38 -9.65 3.25 8.92
CA THR A 38 -10.09 2.34 7.85
C THR A 38 -11.56 1.99 8.02
N LEU A 39 -12.00 1.71 9.24
CA LEU A 39 -13.40 1.40 9.55
C LEU A 39 -14.33 2.60 9.31
N VAL A 40 -13.91 3.81 9.71
CA VAL A 40 -14.68 5.04 9.45
C VAL A 40 -14.83 5.28 7.96
N TRP A 41 -13.75 5.14 7.19
CA TRP A 41 -13.80 5.24 5.74
C TRP A 41 -14.77 4.22 5.12
N TRP A 42 -14.72 2.96 5.58
CA TRP A 42 -15.61 1.90 5.09
C TRP A 42 -17.08 2.19 5.34
N VAL A 43 -17.42 2.65 6.54
CA VAL A 43 -18.79 3.07 6.89
C VAL A 43 -19.26 4.22 6.00
N GLN A 44 -18.38 5.20 5.74
CA GLN A 44 -18.72 6.34 4.87
C GLN A 44 -18.90 5.93 3.41
N GLN A 45 -18.16 4.92 2.94
CA GLN A 45 -18.15 4.52 1.54
C GLN A 45 -19.08 3.36 1.19
N GLY A 46 -19.73 2.71 2.18
CA GLY A 46 -20.70 1.65 1.93
C GLY A 46 -21.81 2.03 0.92
N ALA A 47 -22.17 3.31 0.85
CA ALA A 47 -23.11 3.82 -0.16
C ALA A 47 -22.51 3.93 -1.57
N LYS A 48 -21.22 4.28 -1.72
CA LYS A 48 -20.54 4.42 -3.01
C LYS A 48 -20.20 3.06 -3.63
N PHE A 49 -19.77 2.07 -2.84
CA PHE A 49 -19.46 0.72 -3.36
C PHE A 49 -20.70 -0.03 -3.86
N ALA A 50 -21.87 0.22 -3.25
CA ALA A 50 -23.14 -0.26 -3.80
C ALA A 50 -23.46 0.34 -5.18
N GLY A 51 -22.91 1.53 -5.49
CA GLY A 51 -22.95 2.18 -6.80
C GLY A 51 -21.91 1.62 -7.78
N LEU A 52 -20.63 1.49 -7.37
CA LEU A 52 -19.56 0.93 -8.19
C LEU A 52 -19.87 -0.51 -8.65
N ARG A 53 -20.43 -1.35 -7.76
CA ARG A 53 -20.89 -2.69 -8.14
C ARG A 53 -22.01 -2.64 -9.19
N LYS A 54 -22.86 -1.60 -9.16
CA LYS A 54 -23.90 -1.39 -10.16
C LYS A 54 -23.34 -0.84 -11.48
N GLU A 55 -22.32 0.01 -11.44
CA GLU A 55 -21.67 0.58 -12.63
C GLU A 55 -20.78 -0.45 -13.35
N ALA A 56 -20.05 -1.30 -12.63
CA ALA A 56 -19.33 -2.44 -13.23
C ALA A 56 -20.30 -3.47 -13.84
N LEU A 57 -21.52 -3.61 -13.30
CA LEU A 57 -22.61 -4.41 -13.89
C LEU A 57 -23.40 -3.66 -14.99
N ALA A 58 -23.22 -2.35 -15.11
CA ALA A 58 -23.92 -1.49 -16.05
C ALA A 58 -22.89 -0.80 -16.96
N LEU A 59 -22.12 -1.59 -17.70
CA LEU A 59 -21.43 -1.09 -18.88
C LEU A 59 -22.48 -0.43 -19.79
N PRO A 60 -22.33 0.85 -20.18
CA PRO A 60 -23.25 1.47 -21.10
C PRO A 60 -23.22 0.68 -22.40
N GLN A 61 -24.37 0.17 -22.84
CA GLN A 61 -24.52 -0.24 -24.24
C GLN A 61 -24.38 1.03 -25.09
N GLY A 62 -23.15 1.32 -25.50
CA GLY A 62 -22.83 2.46 -26.34
C GLY A 62 -23.56 2.32 -27.67
N ASP A 63 -24.51 3.23 -27.89
CA ASP A 63 -25.10 3.46 -29.20
C ASP A 63 -23.97 3.72 -30.21
N ARG A 64 -23.89 2.89 -31.25
CA ARG A 64 -22.85 2.92 -32.30
C ARG A 64 -23.00 4.11 -33.27
N SER A 65 -23.36 5.29 -32.79
CA SER A 65 -23.52 6.45 -33.65
C SER A 65 -22.80 7.68 -33.13
N ALA A 66 -21.82 8.11 -33.94
CA ALA A 66 -21.14 9.39 -33.95
C ALA A 66 -20.05 9.64 -32.88
N ALA A 67 -18.79 9.47 -33.28
CA ALA A 67 -17.81 10.55 -33.45
C ALA A 67 -16.38 10.03 -33.29
N ASN A 68 -15.62 9.98 -34.40
CA ASN A 68 -14.18 9.74 -34.54
C ASN A 68 -13.61 8.45 -33.88
N PRO A 69 -12.63 7.76 -34.50
CA PRO A 69 -11.93 6.70 -33.79
C PRO A 69 -11.25 7.35 -32.57
N PRO A 70 -11.51 6.89 -31.34
CA PRO A 70 -10.73 7.36 -30.21
C PRO A 70 -9.27 6.99 -30.47
N GLU A 71 -8.35 7.89 -30.09
CA GLU A 71 -6.94 7.54 -29.90
C GLU A 71 -6.87 6.15 -29.25
N ALA A 72 -5.99 5.27 -29.76
CA ALA A 72 -5.93 3.86 -29.38
C ALA A 72 -6.22 3.68 -27.89
N SER A 73 -7.34 3.04 -27.55
CA SER A 73 -7.82 2.95 -26.17
C SER A 73 -6.74 2.29 -25.32
N VAL A 74 -6.19 3.05 -24.37
CA VAL A 74 -5.20 2.52 -23.43
C VAL A 74 -5.85 1.40 -22.64
N ASN A 75 -5.28 0.19 -22.74
CA ASN A 75 -5.72 -1.00 -22.03
C ASN A 75 -4.67 -1.51 -21.03
N CYS A 76 -3.61 -0.73 -20.78
CA CYS A 76 -2.51 -1.08 -19.89
C CYS A 76 -2.26 0.02 -18.86
N TYR A 77 -2.18 -0.36 -17.58
CA TYR A 77 -1.88 0.55 -16.48
C TYR A 77 -0.70 0.06 -15.66
N ILE A 78 0.23 0.95 -15.31
CA ILE A 78 1.36 0.67 -14.43
C ILE A 78 1.08 1.36 -13.09
N VAL A 79 0.89 0.57 -12.03
CA VAL A 79 0.59 1.04 -10.68
C VAL A 79 1.78 0.75 -9.78
N PHE A 80 2.31 1.75 -9.09
CA PHE A 80 3.43 1.58 -8.17
C PHE A 80 3.06 1.92 -6.73
N LEU A 81 3.30 0.97 -5.82
CA LEU A 81 3.04 1.07 -4.39
C LEU A 81 4.35 1.02 -3.60
N THR A 82 4.66 2.14 -2.96
CA THR A 82 5.86 2.37 -2.16
C THR A 82 5.95 1.54 -0.88
N GLY A 83 7.17 1.44 -0.35
CA GLY A 83 7.47 0.69 0.87
C GLY A 83 7.10 1.47 2.13
N VAL A 84 7.11 0.77 3.28
CA VAL A 84 6.71 1.34 4.59
C VAL A 84 7.59 2.53 4.99
N GLY A 85 8.82 2.58 4.47
CA GLY A 85 9.78 3.67 4.70
C GLY A 85 9.44 5.00 4.02
N ASP A 86 8.53 4.99 3.03
CA ASP A 86 8.25 6.14 2.19
C ASP A 86 7.13 7.03 2.76
N PHE A 87 7.29 8.33 2.60
CA PHE A 87 6.49 9.34 3.31
C PHE A 87 5.20 9.73 2.59
N SER A 88 5.13 9.56 1.27
CA SER A 88 3.95 9.80 0.44
C SER A 88 4.09 9.08 -0.90
N ALA A 89 3.03 9.04 -1.69
CA ALA A 89 3.07 8.46 -3.03
C ALA A 89 3.98 9.24 -4.02
N ASN A 90 4.40 10.46 -3.65
CA ASN A 90 5.20 11.36 -4.49
C ASN A 90 6.64 11.49 -3.97
N GLN A 91 7.01 10.75 -2.93
CA GLN A 91 8.38 10.72 -2.39
C GLN A 91 8.99 9.36 -2.67
N LEU A 92 9.34 9.15 -3.94
CA LEU A 92 10.11 8.00 -4.37
C LEU A 92 11.58 8.22 -4.02
N THR A 93 12.29 7.14 -3.67
CA THR A 93 13.74 7.20 -3.63
C THR A 93 14.30 7.49 -5.02
N PRO A 94 15.49 8.09 -5.16
CA PRO A 94 16.09 8.36 -6.48
C PRO A 94 16.26 7.11 -7.36
N GLY A 95 16.37 5.93 -6.73
CA GLY A 95 16.42 4.66 -7.41
C GLY A 95 15.06 4.23 -7.98
N GLU A 96 14.00 4.36 -7.18
CA GLU A 96 12.62 4.06 -7.59
C GLU A 96 12.14 5.02 -8.68
N GLU A 97 12.40 6.32 -8.52
CA GLU A 97 12.06 7.33 -9.53
C GLU A 97 12.71 7.00 -10.88
N ARG A 98 14.03 6.73 -10.89
CA ARG A 98 14.73 6.34 -12.11
C ARG A 98 14.21 5.04 -12.71
N PHE A 99 13.88 4.06 -11.87
CA PHE A 99 13.32 2.79 -12.33
C PHE A 99 11.97 3.02 -13.01
N LEU A 100 11.06 3.76 -12.36
CA LEU A 100 9.74 4.04 -12.89
C LEU A 100 9.79 4.89 -14.16
N ASP A 101 10.61 5.93 -14.19
CA ASP A 101 10.73 6.76 -15.38
C ASP A 101 11.21 5.96 -16.59
N ARG A 102 12.18 5.06 -16.40
CA ARG A 102 12.62 4.16 -17.49
C ARG A 102 11.56 3.14 -17.86
N LEU A 103 10.84 2.60 -16.89
CA LEU A 103 9.76 1.64 -17.14
C LEU A 103 8.67 2.28 -18.00
N VAL A 104 8.21 3.46 -17.62
CA VAL A 104 7.18 4.24 -18.34
C VAL A 104 7.68 4.63 -19.74
N GLN A 105 8.94 5.08 -19.86
CA GLN A 105 9.53 5.40 -21.17
C GLN A 105 9.59 4.18 -22.12
N SER A 106 9.82 2.98 -21.57
CA SER A 106 9.86 1.74 -22.36
C SER A 106 8.49 1.15 -22.69
N HIS A 107 7.41 1.63 -22.05
CA HIS A 107 6.03 1.16 -22.24
C HIS A 107 5.09 2.32 -22.62
N PRO A 108 5.26 2.95 -23.79
CA PRO A 108 4.49 4.13 -24.18
C PRO A 108 2.98 3.86 -24.37
N ASN A 109 2.58 2.59 -24.48
CA ASN A 109 1.19 2.17 -24.60
C ASN A 109 0.52 1.91 -23.24
N CYS A 110 1.23 2.12 -22.14
CA CYS A 110 0.70 1.96 -20.78
C CYS A 110 0.62 3.30 -20.07
N VAL A 111 -0.44 3.51 -19.30
CA VAL A 111 -0.61 4.71 -18.47
C VAL A 111 -0.03 4.47 -17.09
N ALA A 112 0.90 5.34 -16.70
CA ALA A 112 1.48 5.32 -15.36
C ALA A 112 0.51 5.94 -14.35
N VAL A 113 0.05 5.14 -13.40
CA VAL A 113 -0.82 5.57 -12.32
C VAL A 113 0.06 6.03 -11.17
N ARG A 114 0.36 7.33 -11.16
CA ARG A 114 1.09 7.98 -10.07
C ARG A 114 0.14 8.29 -8.91
N ASP A 115 0.71 8.47 -7.72
CA ASP A 115 0.03 9.00 -6.54
C ASP A 115 -0.99 8.06 -5.86
N VAL A 116 -0.80 6.74 -5.95
CA VAL A 116 -1.52 5.80 -5.06
C VAL A 116 -0.70 5.61 -3.79
N PHE A 117 -1.21 6.08 -2.65
CA PHE A 117 -0.50 5.91 -1.38
C PHE A 117 -0.93 4.61 -0.68
N PRO A 118 -0.07 3.57 -0.64
CA PRO A 118 -0.45 2.25 -0.12
C PRO A 118 -0.84 2.26 1.37
N TYR A 119 -0.48 3.32 2.11
CA TYR A 119 -0.74 3.42 3.55
C TYR A 119 -1.96 4.29 3.91
N SER A 120 -2.84 4.60 2.94
CA SER A 120 -4.07 5.36 3.15
C SER A 120 -5.24 4.77 2.35
N ALA A 121 -6.17 4.09 3.03
CA ALA A 121 -7.40 3.57 2.40
C ALA A 121 -8.31 4.66 1.79
N ALA A 122 -8.12 5.93 2.18
CA ALA A 122 -8.83 7.07 1.62
C ALA A 122 -8.05 7.76 0.48
N ASN A 123 -6.89 7.20 0.06
CA ASN A 123 -5.93 7.78 -0.86
C ASN A 123 -5.46 9.22 -0.57
N GLU A 124 -5.77 9.76 0.61
CA GLU A 124 -5.29 11.07 1.02
C GLU A 124 -3.83 10.96 1.45
N SER A 125 -2.95 11.72 0.79
CA SER A 125 -1.60 11.98 1.28
C SER A 125 -1.66 12.70 2.62
N LEU A 126 -0.60 12.61 3.42
CA LEU A 126 -0.55 13.17 4.79
C LEU A 126 -0.86 14.68 4.88
N GLY A 127 -0.87 15.41 3.76
CA GLY A 127 -1.25 16.82 3.66
C GLY A 127 -2.74 17.11 3.39
N GLY A 128 -3.60 16.10 3.27
CA GLY A 128 -5.03 16.24 2.98
C GLY A 128 -5.89 16.76 4.15
N ARG A 129 -7.22 16.88 3.95
CA ARG A 129 -8.19 17.52 4.87
C ARG A 129 -8.45 16.75 6.19
N ARG A 130 -7.45 16.57 7.04
CA ARG A 130 -7.61 16.05 8.42
C ARG A 130 -7.30 17.12 9.46
N PHE A 131 -7.97 17.02 10.61
CA PHE A 131 -7.76 17.86 11.80
C PHE A 131 -6.27 17.94 12.25
N LEU A 132 -5.48 16.91 11.92
CA LEU A 132 -4.05 16.81 12.24
C LEU A 132 -3.10 17.08 11.05
N ALA A 133 -3.60 17.51 9.89
CA ALA A 133 -2.77 17.79 8.71
C ALA A 133 -1.65 18.84 8.92
N PRO A 134 -1.83 19.88 9.76
CA PRO A 134 -0.74 20.79 10.10
C PRO A 134 0.40 20.11 10.88
N LEU A 135 0.06 19.16 11.76
CA LEU A 135 1.04 18.40 12.56
C LEU A 135 1.90 17.50 11.66
N TRP A 136 1.29 16.87 10.65
CA TRP A 136 2.01 16.00 9.72
C TRP A 136 2.88 16.78 8.74
N ARG A 137 2.43 17.94 8.26
CA ARG A 137 3.28 18.85 7.45
C ARG A 137 4.48 19.36 8.27
N PHE A 138 4.25 19.75 9.53
CA PHE A 138 5.33 20.15 10.42
C PHE A 138 6.35 19.01 10.67
N ALA A 139 5.87 17.77 10.85
CA ALA A 139 6.74 16.61 10.97
C ALA A 139 7.53 16.29 9.68
N GLN A 140 6.99 16.65 8.51
CA GLN A 140 7.61 16.45 7.19
C GLN A 140 8.63 17.55 6.84
N GLU A 141 8.42 18.78 7.31
CA GLU A 141 9.27 19.95 7.06
C GLU A 141 10.33 20.17 8.15
N ALA A 142 10.36 19.33 9.19
CA ALA A 142 11.25 19.48 10.32
C ALA A 142 12.69 19.04 10.01
N GLU A 143 13.61 20.00 9.95
CA GLU A 143 15.06 19.77 9.86
C GLU A 143 15.75 19.92 11.25
N GLY A 144 16.83 19.17 11.49
CA GLY A 144 17.63 19.26 12.72
C GLY A 144 17.14 18.38 13.88
N TRP A 145 17.11 18.88 15.13
CA TRP A 145 16.77 18.12 16.36
C TRP A 145 15.37 17.46 16.38
N LEU A 146 14.53 17.77 15.37
CA LEU A 146 13.20 17.19 15.14
C LEU A 146 13.19 16.11 14.04
N GLU A 147 14.35 15.74 13.47
CA GLU A 147 14.53 14.66 12.49
C GLU A 147 13.84 13.36 12.91
N GLY A 148 13.79 13.05 14.21
CA GLY A 148 13.14 11.86 14.74
C GLY A 148 11.61 11.83 14.64
N LEU A 149 10.94 12.85 14.09
CA LEU A 149 9.51 12.78 13.78
C LEU A 149 9.23 11.90 12.55
N ASP A 150 10.24 11.67 11.70
CA ASP A 150 10.20 10.76 10.56
C ASP A 150 9.82 9.32 10.98
N ILE A 151 10.26 8.91 12.17
CA ILE A 151 10.01 7.58 12.73
C ILE A 151 8.53 7.36 13.02
N LEU A 152 7.78 8.41 13.36
CA LEU A 152 6.35 8.31 13.63
C LEU A 152 5.58 7.98 12.35
N ILE A 153 6.01 8.53 11.21
CA ILE A 153 5.41 8.21 9.91
C ILE A 153 5.72 6.76 9.54
N LYS A 154 6.96 6.31 9.72
CA LYS A 154 7.36 4.91 9.49
C LYS A 154 6.58 3.95 10.38
N ILE A 155 6.40 4.27 11.67
CA ILE A 155 5.57 3.48 12.61
C ILE A 155 4.11 3.46 12.17
N ARG A 156 3.56 4.59 11.72
CA ARG A 156 2.20 4.65 11.17
C ARG A 156 2.05 3.75 9.94
N ASN A 157 2.98 3.81 9.00
CA ASN A 157 2.97 2.98 7.80
C ASN A 157 3.13 1.50 8.18
N LEU A 158 3.94 1.18 9.19
CA LEU A 158 4.08 -0.17 9.72
C LEU A 158 2.76 -0.70 10.30
N TRP A 159 2.00 0.14 11.02
CA TRP A 159 0.65 -0.22 11.46
C TRP A 159 -0.30 -0.45 10.29
N ARG A 160 -0.19 0.33 9.21
CA ARG A 160 -1.02 0.17 8.00
C ARG A 160 -0.70 -1.13 7.27
N PHE A 161 0.58 -1.46 7.15
CA PHE A 161 1.04 -2.76 6.70
C PHE A 161 0.54 -3.90 7.60
N ALA A 162 0.60 -3.75 8.93
CA ALA A 162 0.05 -4.77 9.84
C ALA A 162 -1.47 -4.96 9.64
N ILE A 163 -2.21 -3.86 9.42
CA ILE A 163 -3.64 -3.91 9.11
C ILE A 163 -3.92 -4.62 7.77
N SER A 164 -3.08 -4.43 6.75
CA SER A 164 -3.28 -5.07 5.45
C SER A 164 -3.03 -6.58 5.47
N VAL A 165 -2.38 -7.10 6.52
CA VAL A 165 -2.19 -8.55 6.75
C VAL A 165 -3.24 -9.13 7.70
N ASP A 166 -3.87 -8.32 8.53
CA ASP A 166 -4.80 -8.80 9.57
C ASP A 166 -6.14 -9.22 8.96
N ASP A 167 -6.55 -10.48 9.11
CA ASP A 167 -7.80 -11.01 8.53
C ASP A 167 -9.06 -10.20 8.88
N ARG A 168 -9.09 -9.52 10.04
CA ARG A 168 -10.28 -8.78 10.51
C ARG A 168 -10.44 -7.45 9.80
N TYR A 169 -9.34 -6.85 9.36
CA TYR A 169 -9.32 -5.48 8.81
C TYR A 169 -8.75 -5.41 7.39
N GLY A 170 -7.96 -6.40 6.99
CA GLY A 170 -7.23 -6.49 5.73
C GLY A 170 -8.15 -6.44 4.53
N THR A 171 -9.26 -7.19 4.55
CA THR A 171 -10.33 -7.13 3.53
C THR A 171 -10.79 -5.70 3.26
N VAL A 172 -11.18 -4.96 4.32
CA VAL A 172 -11.67 -3.58 4.20
C VAL A 172 -10.55 -2.64 3.75
N TYR A 173 -9.34 -2.85 4.27
CA TYR A 173 -8.18 -2.05 3.93
C TYR A 173 -7.81 -2.17 2.45
N SER A 174 -7.65 -3.41 1.98
CA SER A 174 -7.34 -3.80 0.61
C SER A 174 -8.40 -3.32 -0.37
N GLN A 175 -9.68 -3.38 0.00
CA GLN A 175 -10.76 -2.80 -0.78
C GLN A 175 -10.59 -1.28 -0.95
N GLY A 176 -10.19 -0.57 0.10
CA GLY A 176 -9.90 0.86 0.03
C GLY A 176 -8.72 1.20 -0.86
N ILE A 177 -7.66 0.40 -0.81
CA ILE A 177 -6.52 0.56 -1.71
C ILE A 177 -6.91 0.27 -3.16
N ALA A 178 -7.67 -0.78 -3.44
CA ALA A 178 -8.17 -1.03 -4.78
C ALA A 178 -9.03 0.12 -5.30
N SER A 179 -9.88 0.70 -4.45
CA SER A 179 -10.71 1.86 -4.81
C SER A 179 -9.85 3.07 -5.15
N ALA A 180 -8.80 3.31 -4.35
CA ALA A 180 -7.83 4.37 -4.61
C ALA A 180 -7.12 4.17 -5.96
N ILE A 181 -6.71 2.94 -6.26
CA ILE A 181 -6.09 2.57 -7.55
C ILE A 181 -7.05 2.88 -8.70
N VAL A 182 -8.29 2.42 -8.65
CA VAL A 182 -9.29 2.63 -9.72
C VAL A 182 -9.62 4.12 -9.92
N GLU A 183 -9.74 4.88 -8.83
CA GLU A 183 -9.97 6.32 -8.88
C GLU A 183 -8.80 7.06 -9.55
N ARG A 184 -7.56 6.70 -9.22
CA ARG A 184 -6.36 7.28 -9.86
C ARG A 184 -6.21 6.82 -11.30
N MET A 185 -6.46 5.54 -11.62
CA MET A 185 -6.48 5.04 -12.99
C MET A 185 -7.43 5.86 -13.85
N SER A 186 -8.68 6.03 -13.38
CA SER A 186 -9.72 6.79 -14.09
C SER A 186 -9.39 8.28 -14.24
N ALA A 187 -8.64 8.85 -13.28
CA ALA A 187 -8.17 10.23 -13.35
C ALA A 187 -7.04 10.44 -14.37
N GLU A 188 -6.17 9.44 -14.57
CA GLU A 188 -5.08 9.50 -15.56
C GLU A 188 -5.58 9.15 -16.97
N SER A 189 -6.47 8.16 -17.10
CA SER A 189 -7.08 7.78 -18.38
C SER A 189 -8.40 7.04 -18.17
N PRO A 190 -9.48 7.38 -18.90
CA PRO A 190 -10.76 6.68 -18.79
C PRO A 190 -10.60 5.17 -18.97
N ILE A 191 -11.09 4.41 -18.00
CA ILE A 191 -11.08 2.95 -18.06
C ILE A 191 -12.04 2.51 -19.18
N PRO A 192 -11.56 1.81 -20.22
CA PRO A 192 -12.38 1.47 -21.37
C PRO A 192 -13.48 0.48 -20.99
N ALA A 193 -14.70 0.73 -21.47
CA ALA A 193 -15.83 -0.21 -21.41
C ALA A 193 -15.69 -1.29 -22.51
N SER A 194 -14.51 -1.92 -22.58
CA SER A 194 -14.19 -2.96 -23.58
C SER A 194 -14.51 -4.35 -23.03
N SER A 195 -14.74 -5.30 -23.94
CA SER A 195 -14.80 -6.74 -23.62
C SER A 195 -13.41 -7.36 -23.45
N GLU A 196 -12.36 -6.67 -23.86
CA GLU A 196 -10.98 -7.11 -23.65
C GLU A 196 -10.52 -6.76 -22.24
N PRO A 197 -9.82 -7.67 -21.54
CA PRO A 197 -9.36 -7.44 -20.19
C PRO A 197 -8.32 -6.31 -20.15
N ILE A 198 -8.39 -5.50 -19.10
CA ILE A 198 -7.40 -4.44 -18.85
C ILE A 198 -6.16 -5.08 -18.24
N THR A 199 -4.97 -4.77 -18.74
CA THR A 199 -3.72 -5.19 -18.13
C THR A 199 -3.32 -4.23 -17.02
N ILE A 200 -3.08 -4.74 -15.82
CA ILE A 200 -2.55 -3.98 -14.68
C ILE A 200 -1.18 -4.55 -14.30
N ILE A 201 -0.13 -3.76 -14.51
CA ILE A 201 1.22 -4.03 -14.00
C ILE A 201 1.29 -3.43 -12.60
N LEU A 202 1.09 -4.26 -11.60
CA LEU A 202 1.04 -3.87 -10.20
C LEU A 202 2.42 -4.09 -9.55
N ILE A 203 3.07 -3.01 -9.13
CA ILE A 203 4.43 -3.04 -8.60
C ILE A 203 4.40 -2.63 -7.13
N GLY A 204 5.02 -3.43 -6.27
CA GLY A 204 5.10 -3.15 -4.83
C GLY A 204 6.52 -3.32 -4.28
N THR A 205 7.01 -2.32 -3.56
CA THR A 205 8.30 -2.39 -2.84
C THR A 205 8.07 -2.66 -1.35
N SER A 206 8.92 -3.49 -0.72
CA SER A 206 8.81 -3.81 0.72
C SER A 206 7.37 -4.20 1.13
N GLY A 207 6.81 -3.63 2.20
CA GLY A 207 5.41 -3.86 2.61
C GLY A 207 4.35 -3.39 1.60
N GLY A 208 4.71 -2.55 0.62
CA GLY A 208 3.84 -2.19 -0.50
C GLY A 208 3.46 -3.39 -1.36
N ALA A 209 4.29 -4.44 -1.40
CA ALA A 209 3.97 -5.70 -2.06
C ALA A 209 2.77 -6.41 -1.41
N GLN A 210 2.71 -6.46 -0.08
CA GLN A 210 1.53 -6.99 0.63
C GLN A 210 0.27 -6.18 0.32
N VAL A 211 0.40 -4.85 0.33
CA VAL A 211 -0.74 -3.96 0.07
C VAL A 211 -1.26 -4.14 -1.36
N ALA A 212 -0.34 -4.25 -2.33
CA ALA A 212 -0.64 -4.55 -3.72
C ALA A 212 -1.37 -5.89 -3.87
N LEU A 213 -0.82 -6.95 -3.29
CA LEU A 213 -1.43 -8.29 -3.29
C LEU A 213 -2.83 -8.27 -2.66
N GLY A 214 -3.01 -7.58 -1.53
CA GLY A 214 -4.33 -7.43 -0.91
C GLY A 214 -5.36 -6.81 -1.86
N ALA A 215 -4.97 -5.78 -2.61
CA ALA A 215 -5.83 -5.06 -3.54
C ALA A 215 -6.16 -5.85 -4.83
N SER A 216 -5.30 -6.79 -5.26
CA SER A 216 -5.43 -7.47 -6.56
C SER A 216 -6.77 -8.18 -6.72
N GLN A 217 -7.27 -8.83 -5.66
CA GLN A 217 -8.57 -9.52 -5.70
C GLN A 217 -9.73 -8.60 -6.07
N TYR A 218 -9.69 -7.33 -5.64
CA TYR A 218 -10.75 -6.38 -5.90
C TYR A 218 -10.58 -5.74 -7.27
N LEU A 219 -9.34 -5.52 -7.71
CA LEU A 219 -9.05 -5.06 -9.06
C LEU A 219 -9.54 -6.07 -10.09
N ASP A 220 -9.25 -7.35 -9.88
CA ASP A 220 -9.76 -8.47 -10.69
C ASP A 220 -11.30 -8.49 -10.69
N GLN A 221 -11.92 -8.50 -9.51
CA GLN A 221 -13.40 -8.54 -9.40
C GLN A 221 -14.11 -7.34 -10.05
N TRP A 222 -13.52 -6.14 -9.99
CA TRP A 222 -14.19 -4.92 -10.45
C TRP A 222 -13.91 -4.60 -11.91
N LEU A 223 -12.74 -4.99 -12.41
CA LEU A 223 -12.28 -4.62 -13.76
C LEU A 223 -12.11 -5.82 -14.69
N SER A 224 -12.20 -7.06 -14.17
CA SER A 224 -11.83 -8.28 -14.91
C SER A 224 -10.44 -8.13 -15.54
N ALA A 225 -9.49 -7.67 -14.74
CA ALA A 225 -8.17 -7.26 -15.19
C ALA A 225 -7.18 -8.45 -15.27
N GLU A 226 -6.30 -8.43 -16.27
CA GLU A 226 -5.10 -9.26 -16.29
C GLU A 226 -4.02 -8.59 -15.41
N ILE A 227 -3.67 -9.22 -14.29
CA ILE A 227 -2.77 -8.62 -13.28
C ILE A 227 -1.39 -9.27 -13.31
N LEU A 228 -0.39 -8.49 -13.70
CA LEU A 228 1.02 -8.80 -13.56
C LEU A 228 1.56 -8.17 -12.27
N MET A 229 1.90 -8.99 -11.29
CA MET A 229 2.50 -8.54 -10.03
C MET A 229 4.03 -8.53 -10.09
N ILE A 230 4.65 -7.40 -9.75
CA ILE A 230 6.10 -7.26 -9.59
C ILE A 230 6.39 -6.82 -8.15
N SER A 231 6.97 -7.72 -7.37
CA SER A 231 7.40 -7.47 -6.00
C SER A 231 8.91 -7.20 -5.96
N ILE A 232 9.35 -6.11 -5.34
CA ILE A 232 10.77 -5.74 -5.20
C ILE A 232 11.14 -5.65 -3.72
N GLY A 233 11.97 -6.56 -3.22
CA GLY A 233 12.29 -6.69 -1.79
C GLY A 233 11.04 -6.82 -0.93
N GLY A 234 9.97 -7.41 -1.50
CA GLY A 234 8.64 -7.33 -0.93
C GLY A 234 8.44 -8.20 0.30
N VAL A 235 7.69 -7.67 1.26
CA VAL A 235 7.32 -8.38 2.50
C VAL A 235 5.82 -8.62 2.45
N PHE A 236 5.39 -9.88 2.46
CA PHE A 236 3.97 -10.27 2.33
C PHE A 236 3.71 -11.63 2.98
N SER A 237 2.45 -11.85 3.38
CA SER A 237 1.93 -13.03 4.08
C SER A 237 1.95 -14.30 3.22
N GLY A 238 1.83 -14.16 1.91
CA GLY A 238 1.76 -15.31 1.00
C GLY A 238 0.34 -15.88 0.82
N THR A 239 -0.67 -15.30 1.46
CA THR A 239 -2.07 -15.76 1.38
C THR A 239 -2.94 -14.87 0.52
N ASP A 240 -2.64 -13.58 0.46
CA ASP A 240 -3.50 -12.58 -0.17
C ASP A 240 -3.19 -12.44 -1.67
N GLY A 241 -4.24 -12.33 -2.48
CA GLY A 241 -4.13 -11.89 -3.88
C GLY A 241 -3.58 -12.90 -4.89
N PHE A 242 -2.91 -13.97 -4.46
CA PHE A 242 -2.25 -14.94 -5.36
C PHE A 242 -3.22 -15.67 -6.31
N ASN A 243 -4.48 -15.83 -5.93
CA ASN A 243 -5.50 -16.44 -6.80
C ASN A 243 -6.09 -15.47 -7.84
N SER A 244 -5.78 -14.18 -7.73
CA SER A 244 -6.32 -13.10 -8.58
C SER A 244 -5.23 -12.43 -9.41
N ILE A 245 -4.02 -12.98 -9.44
CA ILE A 245 -2.93 -12.50 -10.28
C ILE A 245 -2.56 -13.57 -11.31
N ASP A 246 -2.30 -13.14 -12.54
CA ASP A 246 -1.95 -14.05 -13.65
C ASP A 246 -0.47 -14.43 -13.62
N GLN A 247 0.38 -13.47 -13.21
CA GLN A 247 1.82 -13.67 -13.12
C GLN A 247 2.40 -12.91 -11.94
N MET A 248 3.41 -13.49 -11.30
CA MET A 248 4.18 -12.83 -10.25
C MET A 248 5.67 -12.97 -10.48
N TYR A 249 6.37 -11.83 -10.44
CA TYR A 249 7.82 -11.76 -10.33
C TYR A 249 8.18 -11.21 -8.95
N HIS A 250 9.02 -11.94 -8.22
CA HIS A 250 9.56 -11.47 -6.95
C HIS A 250 11.08 -11.29 -7.07
N LEU A 251 11.51 -10.03 -7.00
CA LEU A 251 12.90 -9.60 -7.15
C LEU A 251 13.46 -9.27 -5.77
N TYR A 252 14.50 -9.95 -5.34
CA TYR A 252 15.13 -9.72 -4.04
C TYR A 252 16.65 -9.74 -4.14
N GLY A 253 17.30 -9.01 -3.24
CA GLY A 253 18.75 -8.98 -3.12
C GLY A 253 19.24 -10.02 -2.10
N ARG A 254 20.36 -10.70 -2.37
CA ARG A 254 20.95 -11.65 -1.40
C ARG A 254 21.42 -11.04 -0.08
N ARG A 255 21.42 -9.71 0.02
CA ARG A 255 21.79 -8.94 1.22
C ARG A 255 20.62 -8.12 1.76
N ASP A 256 19.42 -8.36 1.22
CA ASP A 256 18.21 -7.67 1.62
C ASP A 256 17.53 -8.42 2.77
N TRP A 257 17.89 -8.05 4.00
CA TRP A 257 17.33 -8.64 5.21
C TRP A 257 15.87 -8.22 5.46
N ILE A 258 15.34 -7.24 4.71
CA ILE A 258 13.94 -6.82 4.84
C ILE A 258 13.02 -7.87 4.23
N GLU A 259 13.38 -8.47 3.10
CA GLU A 259 12.61 -9.56 2.49
C GLU A 259 12.46 -10.75 3.45
N ASP A 260 13.54 -11.12 4.14
CA ASP A 260 13.56 -12.19 5.14
C ASP A 260 12.51 -12.01 6.25
N LEU A 261 12.10 -10.76 6.55
CA LEU A 261 11.08 -10.48 7.56
C LEU A 261 9.75 -11.15 7.24
N GLY A 262 9.42 -11.38 5.97
CA GLY A 262 8.18 -12.07 5.59
C GLY A 262 8.14 -13.50 6.13
N ALA A 263 9.26 -14.22 6.02
CA ALA A 263 9.40 -15.58 6.54
C ALA A 263 9.49 -15.63 8.07
N ILE A 264 9.81 -14.52 8.73
CA ILE A 264 9.88 -14.45 10.20
C ILE A 264 8.53 -14.05 10.80
N LEU A 265 7.88 -13.03 10.23
CA LEU A 265 6.69 -12.41 10.81
C LEU A 265 5.41 -13.19 10.49
N PHE A 266 5.34 -13.85 9.33
CA PHE A 266 4.11 -14.47 8.88
C PHE A 266 4.15 -15.97 9.05
N ALA A 267 3.30 -16.45 9.97
CA ALA A 267 3.14 -17.87 10.21
C ALA A 267 2.83 -18.63 8.92
N SER A 268 2.03 -18.08 8.01
CA SER A 268 1.74 -18.67 6.69
C SER A 268 2.96 -18.95 5.81
N ARG A 269 4.12 -18.36 6.09
CA ARG A 269 5.37 -18.59 5.35
C ARG A 269 6.35 -19.51 6.08
N TRP A 270 6.00 -20.03 7.24
CA TRP A 270 6.89 -20.88 8.02
C TRP A 270 6.94 -22.30 7.42
N PRO A 271 8.12 -22.95 7.36
CA PRO A 271 8.23 -24.31 6.80
C PRO A 271 7.38 -25.36 7.53
N SER A 272 7.04 -25.10 8.80
CA SER A 272 6.33 -26.02 9.69
C SER A 272 4.84 -25.73 9.83
N THR A 273 4.31 -24.72 9.15
CA THR A 273 2.87 -24.43 9.15
C THR A 273 2.23 -25.07 7.94
N VAL A 274 1.25 -25.93 8.19
CA VAL A 274 0.38 -26.48 7.15
C VAL A 274 -0.81 -25.53 7.01
N GLY A 275 -0.91 -24.86 5.87
CA GLY A 275 -2.00 -23.98 5.49
C GLY A 275 -2.19 -24.04 3.98
#